data_AF-A0A6A5HHQ3-F1
#
_entry.id   AF-A0A6A5HHQ3-F1
#
_cell.length_a   1.000
_cell.length_b   1.000
_cell.length_c   1.000
_cell.angle_alpha   90.00
_cell.angle_beta   90.00
_cell.angle_gamma   90.00
#
_symmetry.space_group_name_H-M   'P 1'
#
loop_
_entity.id
_entity.type
_entity.pdbx_description
1 polymer ?
#
loop_
_entity_poly.entity_id
_entity_poly.type
_entity_poly.pdbx_seq_one_letter_code
_entity_poly.pdbx_strand_id
1 'polypeptide(L)'
;MLRIFTILCLFASIYITSASFGRSFDVDLNNALFNQLQFEHLRAPRILSRHRRVPGPGDIRACGRKLVAMVFHICSEPCNPKEGKDIATECCSNQCTDAFIRSACCPDTV
;
A
#
# COMPACT_ATOMS: atom_id res chain seq x y z
N MET A 1 -9.75 -27.86 -69.62
CA MET A 1 -10.29 -26.73 -68.84
C MET A 1 -10.81 -27.15 -67.47
N LEU A 2 -11.82 -28.02 -67.38
CA LEU A 2 -12.43 -28.41 -66.09
C LEU A 2 -11.45 -29.03 -65.06
N ARG A 3 -10.50 -29.85 -65.51
CA ARG A 3 -9.49 -30.49 -64.63
C ARG A 3 -8.46 -29.52 -64.05
N ILE A 4 -8.18 -28.42 -64.74
CA ILE A 4 -7.23 -27.40 -64.25
C ILE A 4 -7.91 -26.57 -63.15
N PHE A 5 -9.20 -26.27 -63.35
CA PHE A 5 -10.01 -25.57 -62.35
C PHE A 5 -10.13 -26.37 -61.05
N THR A 6 -10.34 -27.69 -61.12
CA THR A 6 -10.39 -28.54 -59.92
C THR A 6 -9.07 -28.57 -59.14
N ILE A 7 -7.93 -28.51 -59.84
CA ILE A 7 -6.61 -28.50 -59.19
C ILE A 7 -6.40 -27.17 -58.45
N LEU A 8 -6.74 -26.03 -59.06
CA LEU A 8 -6.63 -24.72 -58.42
C LEU A 8 -7.50 -24.61 -57.16
N CYS A 9 -8.71 -25.18 -57.16
CA CYS A 9 -9.57 -25.20 -55.98
C CYS A 9 -8.98 -26.02 -54.82
N LEU A 10 -8.27 -27.12 -55.10
CA LEU A 10 -7.62 -27.92 -54.07
C LEU A 10 -6.42 -27.19 -53.45
N PHE A 11 -5.62 -26.50 -54.25
CA PHE A 11 -4.53 -25.69 -53.71
C PHE A 11 -5.04 -24.51 -52.86
N ALA A 12 -6.16 -23.90 -53.26
CA ALA A 12 -6.79 -22.83 -52.48
C ALA A 12 -7.31 -23.34 -51.11
N SER A 13 -7.95 -24.51 -51.06
CA SER A 13 -8.42 -25.07 -49.78
C SER A 13 -7.29 -25.45 -48.84
N ILE A 14 -6.19 -26.01 -49.37
CA ILE A 14 -4.97 -26.31 -48.59
C ILE A 14 -4.37 -25.02 -48.00
N TYR A 15 -4.31 -23.95 -48.79
CA TYR A 15 -3.76 -22.66 -48.35
C TYR A 15 -4.63 -21.96 -47.28
N ILE A 16 -5.96 -22.04 -47.39
CA ILE A 16 -6.88 -21.48 -46.37
C ILE A 16 -6.77 -22.28 -45.06
N THR A 17 -6.59 -23.60 -45.15
CA THR A 17 -6.50 -24.48 -43.97
C THR A 17 -5.20 -24.24 -43.20
N SER A 18 -4.06 -24.00 -43.88
CA SER A 18 -2.79 -23.70 -43.20
C SER A 18 -2.83 -22.38 -42.41
N ALA A 19 -3.54 -21.37 -42.92
CA ALA A 19 -3.75 -20.10 -42.21
C ALA A 19 -4.64 -20.25 -40.95
N SER A 20 -5.54 -21.24 -40.97
CA SER A 20 -6.49 -21.50 -39.87
C SER A 20 -5.87 -22.37 -38.78
N PHE A 21 -5.02 -23.32 -39.14
CA PHE A 21 -4.39 -24.27 -38.20
C PHE A 21 -3.41 -23.58 -37.24
N GLY A 22 -2.64 -22.59 -37.72
CA GLY A 22 -1.73 -21.80 -36.87
C GLY A 22 -2.47 -20.91 -35.86
N ARG A 23 -3.66 -20.39 -36.22
CA ARG A 23 -4.49 -19.56 -35.33
C ARG A 23 -5.00 -20.35 -34.12
N SER A 24 -5.39 -21.61 -34.29
CA SER A 24 -5.87 -22.44 -33.17
C SER A 24 -4.77 -22.73 -32.16
N PHE A 25 -3.56 -23.06 -32.62
CA PHE A 25 -2.40 -23.31 -31.74
C PHE A 25 -1.96 -22.04 -30.97
N ASP A 26 -1.97 -20.88 -31.62
CA ASP A 26 -1.58 -19.60 -31.00
C ASP A 26 -2.59 -19.19 -29.90
N VAL A 27 -3.89 -19.38 -30.16
CA VAL A 27 -4.95 -19.13 -29.17
C VAL A 27 -4.81 -20.03 -27.94
N ASP A 28 -4.50 -21.31 -28.10
CA ASP A 28 -4.32 -22.24 -26.97
C ASP A 28 -3.11 -21.86 -26.10
N LEU A 29 -1.98 -21.44 -26.69
CA LEU A 29 -0.81 -20.98 -25.96
C LEU A 29 -1.07 -19.68 -25.19
N ASN A 30 -1.72 -18.71 -25.85
CA ASN A 30 -2.07 -17.44 -25.22
C ASN A 30 -3.05 -17.65 -24.05
N ASN A 31 -4.02 -18.55 -24.22
CA ASN A 31 -4.97 -18.91 -23.15
C ASN A 31 -4.28 -19.57 -21.95
N ALA A 32 -3.32 -20.47 -22.19
CA ALA A 32 -2.55 -21.10 -21.12
C ALA A 32 -1.71 -20.09 -20.32
N LEU A 33 -1.05 -19.15 -21.01
CA LEU A 33 -0.27 -18.08 -20.38
C LEU A 33 -1.17 -17.13 -19.56
N PHE A 34 -2.32 -16.76 -20.10
CA PHE A 34 -3.29 -15.91 -19.41
C PHE A 34 -3.80 -16.57 -18.12
N ASN A 35 -4.06 -17.87 -18.15
CA ASN A 35 -4.48 -18.64 -16.99
C ASN A 35 -3.39 -18.71 -15.91
N GLN A 36 -2.11 -18.80 -16.29
CA GLN A 36 -0.99 -18.76 -15.33
C GLN A 36 -0.91 -17.40 -14.62
N LEU A 37 -1.06 -16.30 -15.35
CA LEU A 37 -1.05 -14.94 -14.78
C LEU A 37 -2.23 -14.72 -13.81
N GLN A 38 -3.42 -15.22 -14.15
CA GLN A 38 -4.56 -15.20 -13.23
C GLN A 38 -4.28 -15.97 -11.94
N PHE A 39 -3.61 -17.12 -12.03
CA PHE A 39 -3.28 -17.94 -10.86
C PHE A 39 -2.23 -17.26 -9.97
N GLU A 40 -1.24 -16.56 -10.54
CA GLU A 40 -0.30 -15.73 -9.76
C GLU A 40 -0.99 -14.57 -9.05
N HIS A 41 -1.96 -13.91 -9.67
CA HIS A 41 -2.71 -12.83 -9.01
C HIS A 41 -3.51 -13.33 -7.78
N LEU A 42 -4.03 -14.56 -7.85
CA LEU A 42 -4.70 -15.22 -6.73
C LEU A 42 -3.72 -15.70 -5.64
N ARG A 43 -2.46 -15.96 -6.01
CA ARG A 43 -1.38 -16.43 -5.12
C ARG A 43 -0.49 -15.32 -4.58
N ALA A 44 -0.65 -14.09 -5.06
CA ALA A 44 -0.08 -12.91 -4.43
C ALA A 44 -0.43 -12.99 -2.94
N PRO A 45 0.57 -12.95 -2.03
CA PRO A 45 0.33 -13.19 -0.62
C PRO A 45 -0.71 -12.18 -0.16
N ARG A 46 -1.89 -12.65 0.23
CA ARG A 46 -2.77 -11.86 1.07
C ARG A 46 -1.93 -11.53 2.29
N ILE A 47 -1.43 -10.30 2.35
CA ILE A 47 -0.81 -9.76 3.55
C ILE A 47 -1.88 -9.93 4.63
N LEU A 48 -1.73 -10.97 5.45
CA LEU A 48 -2.63 -11.27 6.54
C LEU A 48 -2.70 -9.99 7.35
N SER A 49 -3.85 -9.32 7.30
CA SER A 49 -4.08 -8.01 7.90
C SER A 49 -4.16 -8.19 9.41
N ARG A 50 -3.04 -8.54 10.02
CA ARG A 50 -2.85 -8.30 11.44
C ARG A 50 -3.00 -6.80 11.60
N HIS A 51 -4.04 -6.38 12.30
CA HIS A 51 -4.23 -4.99 12.66
C HIS A 51 -2.94 -4.50 13.35
N ARG A 52 -2.25 -3.54 12.72
CA ARG A 52 -0.90 -3.13 13.09
C ARG A 52 -0.96 -2.39 14.42
N ARG A 53 -0.31 -2.89 15.47
CA ARG A 53 -0.15 -2.16 16.76
C ARG A 53 0.90 -1.05 16.70
N VAL A 54 1.55 -0.90 15.55
CA VAL A 54 2.61 0.06 15.25
C VAL A 54 2.06 0.93 14.11
N PRO A 55 2.28 2.25 14.05
CA PRO A 55 1.76 3.07 12.96
C PRO A 55 2.25 2.60 11.57
N GLY A 56 1.39 2.70 10.56
CA GLY A 56 1.71 2.59 9.14
C GLY A 56 2.55 3.76 8.64
N PRO A 57 3.30 3.63 7.52
CA PRO A 57 3.85 4.80 6.84
C PRO A 57 2.67 5.67 6.35
N GLY A 58 2.41 6.79 7.03
CA GLY A 58 1.30 7.71 6.74
C GLY A 58 0.29 7.94 7.88
N ASP A 59 0.36 7.16 8.97
CA ASP A 59 -0.56 7.32 10.10
C ASP A 59 -0.07 8.41 11.09
N ILE A 60 -0.88 9.44 11.31
CA ILE A 60 -0.52 10.60 12.14
C ILE A 60 -0.78 10.29 13.63
N ARG A 61 0.27 9.94 14.38
CA ARG A 61 0.30 10.14 15.84
C ARG A 61 1.21 11.31 16.19
N ALA A 62 0.85 12.51 15.72
CA ALA A 62 1.65 13.73 15.89
C ALA A 62 1.45 14.42 17.25
N CYS A 63 1.14 13.66 18.31
CA CYS A 63 0.99 14.28 19.61
C CYS A 63 2.34 14.74 20.18
N GLY A 64 3.40 13.92 20.14
CA GLY A 64 4.70 14.31 20.70
C GLY A 64 5.22 15.63 20.14
N ARG A 65 5.14 15.83 18.81
CA ARG A 65 5.54 17.09 18.16
C ARG A 65 4.63 18.26 18.55
N LYS A 66 3.31 18.05 18.60
CA LYS A 66 2.34 19.08 19.02
C LYS A 66 2.54 19.49 20.47
N LEU A 67 2.84 18.52 21.34
CA LEU A 67 3.09 18.73 22.76
C LEU A 67 4.36 19.54 22.99
N VAL A 68 5.46 19.24 22.30
CA VAL A 68 6.70 20.01 22.40
C VAL A 68 6.48 21.48 21.98
N ALA A 69 5.73 21.71 20.91
CA ALA A 69 5.38 23.08 20.49
C ALA A 69 4.52 23.81 21.53
N MET A 70 3.55 23.10 22.14
CA MET A 70 2.70 23.63 23.20
C MET A 70 3.50 23.98 24.45
N VAL A 71 4.42 23.10 24.88
CA VAL A 71 5.30 23.35 26.03
C VAL A 71 6.18 24.58 25.79
N PHE A 72 6.75 24.72 24.59
CA PHE A 72 7.59 25.88 24.26
C PHE A 72 6.79 27.19 24.28
N HIS A 73 5.55 27.19 23.81
CA HIS A 73 4.68 28.38 23.91
C HIS A 73 4.35 28.75 25.36
N ILE A 74 4.26 27.75 26.24
CA ILE A 74 3.84 27.94 27.64
C ILE A 74 5.01 28.34 28.54
N CYS A 75 6.15 27.66 28.40
CA CYS A 75 7.32 27.80 29.28
C CYS A 75 8.45 28.65 28.66
N SER A 76 8.43 28.93 27.35
CA SER A 76 9.51 29.59 26.57
C SER A 76 10.88 28.90 26.58
N GLU A 77 11.02 27.83 27.35
CA GLU A 77 12.21 27.01 27.52
C GLU A 77 11.86 25.52 27.35
N PRO A 78 12.85 24.66 27.04
CA PRO A 78 12.60 23.22 26.98
C PRO A 78 12.12 22.68 28.33
N CYS A 79 11.17 21.72 28.28
CA CYS A 79 10.63 21.07 29.48
C CYS A 79 11.77 20.47 30.33
N ASN A 80 11.86 20.84 31.60
CA ASN A 80 12.74 20.19 32.56
C ASN A 80 11.91 19.51 33.66
N PRO A 81 11.44 18.28 33.44
CA PRO A 81 10.60 17.59 34.41
C PRO A 81 11.42 17.19 35.63
N LYS A 82 11.12 17.79 36.80
CA LYS A 82 11.84 17.48 38.04
C LYS A 82 11.65 16.03 38.52
N GLU A 83 10.58 15.37 38.11
CA GLU A 83 10.16 14.05 38.64
C GLU A 83 10.26 12.90 37.63
N GLY A 84 10.84 13.12 36.44
CA GLY A 84 10.96 12.06 35.41
C GLY A 84 9.61 11.55 34.86
N LYS A 85 8.52 12.28 35.10
CA LYS A 85 7.18 11.96 34.61
C LYS A 85 7.08 12.22 33.11
N ASP A 86 6.70 11.21 32.34
CA ASP A 86 6.53 11.33 30.89
C ASP A 86 5.20 12.01 30.54
N ILE A 87 5.24 13.34 30.39
CA ILE A 87 4.10 14.15 29.94
C ILE A 87 3.62 13.77 28.53
N ALA A 88 4.48 13.19 27.68
CA ALA A 88 4.06 12.77 26.35
C ALA A 88 3.11 11.59 26.43
N THR A 89 3.33 10.65 27.35
CA THR A 89 2.40 9.53 27.53
C THR A 89 1.04 10.00 28.06
N GLU A 90 1.01 10.97 28.97
CA GLU A 90 -0.25 11.50 29.54
C GLU A 90 -0.99 12.42 28.55
N CYS A 91 -0.30 13.41 27.97
CA CYS A 91 -0.91 14.40 27.07
C CYS A 91 -1.16 13.88 25.65
N CYS A 92 -0.59 12.73 25.29
CA CYS A 92 -0.95 12.02 24.06
C CYS A 92 -2.08 11.03 24.24
N SER A 93 -2.42 10.71 25.50
CA SER A 93 -3.58 9.89 25.84
C SER A 93 -4.80 10.75 26.19
N ASN A 94 -4.58 11.88 26.87
CA ASN A 94 -5.60 12.81 27.36
C ASN A 94 -5.29 14.25 26.94
N GLN A 95 -6.31 15.12 26.89
CA GLN A 95 -6.09 16.53 26.63
C GLN A 95 -5.51 17.21 27.88
N CYS A 96 -4.26 17.69 27.77
CA CYS A 96 -3.62 18.45 28.83
C CYS A 96 -4.00 19.93 28.79
N THR A 97 -4.09 20.52 29.99
CA THR A 97 -4.29 21.96 30.18
C THR A 97 -2.95 22.67 30.37
N ASP A 98 -2.93 23.97 30.07
CA ASP A 98 -1.71 24.77 30.17
C ASP A 98 -1.17 24.82 31.60
N ALA A 99 -2.05 24.84 32.61
CA ALA A 99 -1.66 24.83 34.02
C ALA A 99 -0.91 23.54 34.42
N PHE A 100 -1.36 22.39 33.90
CA PHE A 100 -0.69 21.11 34.12
C PHE A 100 0.71 21.11 33.51
N ILE A 101 0.83 21.60 32.27
CA ILE A 101 2.12 21.70 31.57
C ILE A 101 3.08 22.61 32.34
N ARG A 102 2.61 23.75 32.87
CA ARG A 102 3.44 24.63 33.70
C ARG A 102 3.95 23.93 34.94
N SER A 103 3.05 23.30 35.70
CA SER A 103 3.45 22.59 36.93
C SER A 103 4.42 21.43 36.68
N ALA A 104 4.29 20.74 35.54
CA ALA A 104 5.08 19.56 35.23
C ALA A 104 6.42 19.87 34.55
N CYS A 105 6.48 20.91 33.69
CA CYS A 105 7.66 21.23 32.88
C CYS A 105 8.44 22.46 33.36
N CYS A 106 7.77 23.44 33.93
CA CYS A 106 8.36 24.72 34.32
C CYS A 106 7.70 25.26 35.60
N PRO A 107 7.78 24.55 36.74
CA PRO A 107 7.18 25.01 38.00
C PRO A 107 7.87 26.27 38.57
N ASP A 108 9.07 26.61 38.07
CA ASP A 108 9.88 27.72 38.58
C ASP A 108 9.70 29.02 37.77
N THR A 109 8.97 29.00 36.66
CA THR A 109 8.73 30.17 35.78
C THR A 109 7.39 30.83 36.10
N VAL A 110 7.22 31.28 37.35
CA VAL A 110 6.12 32.19 37.73
C VAL A 110 6.45 33.60 37.29
#